data_AF-A0A1I2HQT4-F1
#
_entry.id   AF-A0A1I2HQT4-F1
#
_cell.length_a   1.000
_cell.length_b   1.000
_cell.length_c   1.000
_cell.angle_alpha   90.00
_cell.angle_beta   90.00
_cell.angle_gamma   90.00
#
_symmetry.space_group_name_H-M   'P 1'
#
loop_
_entity.id
_entity.type
_entity.pdbx_description
1 polymer ?
#
loop_
_entity_poly.entity_id
_entity_poly.type
_entity_poly.pdbx_seq_one_letter_code
_entity_poly.pdbx_strand_id
1 'polypeptide(L)'
;MIDWPKLYSYLQLDREIEKQVFLFSIDEGVFGLWELVRTVDHYNSLTLVEKYAVAYDLLKEILAEDLAILEEYTNNSLTSKIKEINYPYSVEVLNNPRSWELSSEPFYSLSITAQGEKYLDQLNRNEKDKLRIRLFVNN
;
A
#
# COMPACT_ATOMS: atom_id res chain seq x y z
N MET A 1 6.09 7.68 29.10
CA MET A 1 7.46 7.20 28.80
C MET A 1 7.40 6.64 27.40
N ILE A 2 8.01 7.32 26.42
CA ILE A 2 8.01 6.85 25.03
C ILE A 2 9.04 5.71 24.96
N ASP A 3 8.59 4.54 24.53
CA ASP A 3 9.40 3.34 24.43
C ASP A 3 10.27 3.44 23.16
N TRP A 4 11.50 3.92 23.34
CA TRP A 4 12.47 4.22 22.29
C TRP A 4 12.85 3.07 21.33
N PRO A 5 12.70 1.76 21.65
CA PRO A 5 12.95 0.68 20.68
C PRO A 5 11.99 0.70 19.48
N LYS A 6 10.78 1.26 19.62
CA LYS A 6 9.75 1.26 18.56
C LYS A 6 10.02 2.24 17.41
N LEU A 7 10.85 3.26 17.63
CA LEU A 7 11.21 4.24 16.60
C LEU A 7 12.35 3.76 15.70
N TYR A 8 13.21 2.85 16.18
CA TYR A 8 14.38 2.39 15.44
C TYR A 8 14.04 1.50 14.25
N SER A 9 12.93 0.76 14.29
CA SER A 9 12.50 -0.13 13.22
C SER A 9 11.90 0.64 12.02
N TYR A 10 11.21 1.75 12.28
CA TYR A 10 10.67 2.64 11.24
C TYR A 10 11.78 3.38 10.45
N LEU A 11 12.94 3.62 11.08
CA LEU A 11 14.08 4.32 10.48
C LEU A 11 14.87 3.48 9.47
N GLN A 12 14.67 2.15 9.43
CA GLN A 12 15.31 1.26 8.45
C GLN A 12 14.49 1.09 7.17
N LEU A 13 13.25 1.61 7.15
CA LEU A 13 12.38 1.54 5.99
C LEU A 13 12.89 2.52 4.93
N ASP A 14 13.30 2.01 3.78
CA ASP A 14 13.50 2.85 2.60
C ASP A 14 12.10 3.22 2.07
N ARG A 15 11.56 4.32 2.59
CA ARG A 15 10.16 4.69 2.34
C ARG A 15 9.86 4.89 0.86
N GLU A 16 10.85 5.40 0.13
CA GLU A 16 10.74 5.61 -1.31
C GLU A 16 10.64 4.26 -2.05
N ILE A 17 11.46 3.27 -1.68
CA ILE A 17 11.35 1.94 -2.31
C ILE A 17 10.03 1.24 -1.97
N GLU A 18 9.55 1.35 -0.73
CA GLU A 18 8.30 0.70 -0.34
C GLU A 18 7.08 1.36 -1.01
N LYS A 19 7.10 2.69 -1.19
CA LYS A 19 6.09 3.39 -2.00
C LYS A 19 6.06 2.88 -3.43
N GLN A 20 7.23 2.68 -4.05
CA GLN A 20 7.35 2.11 -5.39
C GLN A 20 6.83 0.66 -5.44
N VAL A 21 7.12 -0.16 -4.42
CA VAL A 21 6.60 -1.54 -4.30
C VAL A 21 5.07 -1.55 -4.20
N PHE A 22 4.49 -0.65 -3.42
CA PHE A 22 3.04 -0.52 -3.29
C PHE A 22 2.42 -0.15 -4.63
N LEU A 23 2.94 0.88 -5.29
CA LEU A 23 2.44 1.31 -6.60
C LEU A 23 2.56 0.21 -7.66
N PHE A 24 3.69 -0.50 -7.71
CA PHE A 24 3.87 -1.65 -8.59
C PHE A 24 2.84 -2.76 -8.30
N SER A 25 2.59 -3.05 -7.02
CA SER A 25 1.62 -4.07 -6.62
C SER A 25 0.18 -3.66 -6.99
N ILE A 26 -0.13 -2.36 -6.91
CA ILE A 26 -1.42 -1.81 -7.33
C ILE A 26 -1.58 -1.89 -8.85
N ASP A 27 -0.54 -1.54 -9.62
CA ASP A 27 -0.50 -1.64 -11.09
C ASP A 27 -0.74 -3.06 -11.59
N GLU A 28 -0.13 -4.05 -10.94
CA GLU A 28 -0.34 -5.48 -11.22
C GLU A 28 -1.71 -6.03 -10.77
N GLY A 29 -2.55 -5.19 -10.15
CA GLY A 29 -3.90 -5.55 -9.72
C GLY A 29 -3.94 -6.19 -8.33
N VAL A 30 -3.60 -5.40 -7.31
CA VAL A 30 -3.67 -5.85 -5.91
C VAL A 30 -5.06 -6.36 -5.54
N PHE A 31 -5.13 -7.50 -4.85
CA PHE A 31 -6.38 -8.14 -4.46
C PHE A 31 -6.78 -7.74 -3.03
N GLY A 32 -7.15 -6.48 -2.86
CA GLY A 32 -7.56 -5.89 -1.59
C GLY A 32 -6.41 -5.33 -0.76
N LEU A 33 -6.75 -4.52 0.26
CA LEU A 33 -5.75 -3.72 0.99
C LEU A 33 -4.78 -4.57 1.84
N TRP A 34 -5.22 -5.73 2.33
CA TRP A 34 -4.36 -6.61 3.15
C TRP A 34 -3.10 -7.08 2.43
N GLU A 35 -3.18 -7.29 1.10
CA GLU A 35 -2.02 -7.72 0.32
C GLU A 35 -0.88 -6.70 0.36
N LEU A 36 -1.19 -5.41 0.58
CA LEU A 36 -0.16 -4.39 0.77
C LEU A 36 0.57 -4.51 2.11
N VAL A 37 -0.12 -4.96 3.17
CA VAL A 37 0.54 -5.29 4.45
C VAL A 37 1.53 -6.45 4.25
N ARG A 38 1.21 -7.40 3.38
CA ARG A 38 2.10 -8.54 3.08
C ARG A 38 3.35 -8.12 2.33
N THR A 39 3.30 -7.04 1.54
CA THR A 39 4.51 -6.55 0.87
C THR A 39 5.60 -6.16 1.87
N VAL A 40 5.24 -5.69 3.08
CA VAL A 40 6.20 -5.33 4.14
C VAL A 40 6.55 -6.50 5.07
N ASP A 41 6.13 -7.74 4.77
CA ASP A 41 6.33 -8.87 5.67
C ASP A 41 7.80 -9.25 5.88
N HIS A 42 8.65 -8.99 4.88
CA HIS A 42 10.08 -9.24 4.90
C HIS A 42 10.83 -8.52 6.05
N TYR A 43 10.25 -7.45 6.60
CA TYR A 43 10.75 -6.80 7.81
C TYR A 43 10.41 -7.63 9.06
N ASN A 44 11.18 -8.69 9.29
CA ASN A 44 10.97 -9.65 10.38
C ASN A 44 11.01 -9.03 11.79
N SER A 45 11.61 -7.86 11.95
CA SER A 45 11.66 -7.14 13.23
C SER A 45 10.36 -6.40 13.55
N LEU A 46 9.46 -6.21 12.57
CA LEU A 46 8.19 -5.52 12.77
C LEU A 46 7.11 -6.48 13.24
N THR A 47 6.38 -6.05 14.26
CA THR A 47 5.11 -6.67 14.64
C THR A 47 4.04 -6.44 13.58
N LEU A 48 2.96 -7.25 13.60
CA LEU A 48 1.85 -7.08 12.67
C LEU A 48 1.23 -5.66 12.74
N VAL A 49 1.13 -5.11 13.95
CA VAL A 49 0.60 -3.75 14.16
C VAL A 49 1.51 -2.69 13.53
N GLU A 50 2.83 -2.86 13.62
CA GLU A 50 3.78 -1.95 12.98
C GLU A 50 3.76 -2.08 11.46
N LYS A 51 3.62 -3.29 10.92
CA LYS A 51 3.45 -3.52 9.47
C LYS A 51 2.18 -2.84 8.93
N TYR A 52 1.08 -2.95 9.66
CA TYR A 52 -0.15 -2.25 9.34
C TYR A 52 0.03 -0.73 9.37
N ALA A 53 0.72 -0.19 10.37
CA ALA A 53 1.02 1.25 10.45
C ALA A 53 1.84 1.74 9.25
N VAL A 54 2.85 0.98 8.84
CA VAL A 54 3.65 1.28 7.63
C VAL A 54 2.76 1.31 6.39
N ALA A 55 1.96 0.26 6.18
CA ALA A 55 1.08 0.17 5.02
C ALA A 55 0.05 1.29 4.99
N TYR A 56 -0.53 1.61 6.15
CA TYR A 56 -1.47 2.72 6.31
C TYR A 56 -0.82 4.06 5.95
N ASP A 57 0.38 4.34 6.45
CA ASP A 57 1.09 5.58 6.18
C ASP A 57 1.49 5.73 4.72
N LEU A 58 1.97 4.64 4.09
CA LEU A 58 2.31 4.62 2.66
C LEU A 58 1.07 4.82 1.79
N LEU A 59 -0.03 4.15 2.11
CA LEU A 59 -1.28 4.32 1.37
C LEU A 59 -1.84 5.73 1.46
N LYS A 60 -1.79 6.35 2.64
CA LYS A 60 -2.21 7.74 2.77
C LYS A 60 -1.39 8.68 1.92
N GLU A 61 -0.09 8.47 1.84
CA GLU A 61 0.81 9.26 0.99
C GLU A 61 0.47 9.06 -0.49
N ILE A 62 0.36 7.81 -0.94
CA ILE A 62 -0.01 7.45 -2.32
C ILE A 62 -1.35 8.06 -2.75
N LEU A 63 -2.37 7.98 -1.89
CA LEU A 63 -3.70 8.52 -2.17
C LEU A 63 -3.73 10.05 -2.11
N ALA A 64 -2.97 10.67 -1.20
CA ALA A 64 -2.89 12.13 -1.09
C ALA A 64 -2.15 12.75 -2.29
N GLU A 65 -1.21 12.02 -2.89
CA GLU A 65 -0.46 12.42 -4.08
C GLU A 65 -1.16 12.04 -5.40
N ASP A 66 -2.38 11.49 -5.34
CA ASP A 66 -3.15 11.04 -6.51
C ASP A 66 -2.42 10.00 -7.36
N LEU A 67 -1.59 9.14 -6.73
CA LEU A 67 -0.86 8.07 -7.43
C LEU A 67 -1.68 6.77 -7.56
N ALA A 68 -2.68 6.59 -6.69
CA ALA A 68 -3.65 5.52 -6.79
C ALA A 68 -5.03 6.03 -6.35
N ILE A 69 -6.08 5.27 -6.69
CA ILE A 69 -7.46 5.53 -6.29
C ILE A 69 -7.98 4.35 -5.49
N LEU A 70 -8.63 4.64 -4.36
CA LEU A 70 -9.33 3.65 -3.55
C LEU A 70 -10.69 3.36 -4.19
N GLU A 71 -11.04 2.09 -4.33
CA GLU A 71 -12.25 1.64 -5.00
C GLU A 71 -13.07 0.73 -4.08
N GLU A 72 -14.38 0.91 -4.08
CA GLU A 72 -15.34 0.07 -3.36
C GLU A 72 -16.00 -0.91 -4.31
N TYR A 73 -16.20 -2.15 -3.87
CA TYR A 73 -16.72 -3.25 -4.67
C TYR A 73 -17.93 -3.93 -4.01
N THR A 74 -18.83 -4.50 -4.82
CA THR A 74 -20.01 -5.23 -4.32
C THR A 74 -19.71 -6.66 -3.87
N ASN A 75 -18.55 -7.20 -4.24
CA ASN A 75 -18.18 -8.59 -3.97
C ASN A 75 -16.69 -8.72 -3.68
N ASN A 76 -16.34 -9.77 -2.93
CA ASN A 76 -14.96 -10.08 -2.54
C ASN A 76 -14.09 -10.60 -3.69
N SER A 77 -14.67 -10.92 -4.85
CA SER A 77 -13.92 -11.23 -6.08
C SER A 77 -13.43 -9.97 -6.81
N LEU A 78 -13.79 -8.78 -6.32
CA LEU A 78 -13.37 -7.48 -6.86
C LEU A 78 -13.69 -7.29 -8.35
N THR A 79 -14.79 -7.88 -8.83
CA THR A 79 -15.18 -7.82 -10.25
C THR A 79 -16.20 -6.72 -10.57
N SER A 80 -16.89 -6.20 -9.56
CA SER A 80 -17.98 -5.24 -9.73
C SER A 80 -17.75 -4.00 -8.89
N LYS A 81 -17.07 -3.01 -9.48
CA LYS A 81 -16.81 -1.71 -8.85
C LYS A 81 -18.12 -0.94 -8.62
N ILE A 82 -18.28 -0.43 -7.41
CA ILE A 82 -19.38 0.47 -7.00
C ILE A 82 -18.99 1.91 -7.30
N LYS A 83 -17.86 2.35 -6.74
CA LYS A 83 -17.41 3.74 -6.82
C LYS A 83 -15.92 3.85 -6.52
N GLU A 84 -15.37 4.98 -6.92
CA GLU A 84 -14.08 5.49 -6.50
C GLU A 84 -14.25 6.38 -5.26
N ILE A 85 -13.27 6.36 -4.37
CA ILE A 85 -13.27 7.09 -3.11
C ILE A 85 -12.10 8.07 -3.15
N ASN A 86 -12.45 9.33 -3.39
CA ASN A 86 -11.49 10.43 -3.43
C ASN A 86 -10.86 10.65 -2.05
N TYR A 87 -9.60 11.07 -2.05
CA TYR A 87 -8.98 11.68 -0.89
C TYR A 87 -9.75 12.99 -0.54
N PRO A 88 -10.19 13.25 0.71
CA PRO A 88 -9.75 12.68 1.99
C PRO A 88 -10.61 11.53 2.56
N TYR A 89 -11.73 11.17 1.93
CA TYR A 89 -12.67 10.16 2.46
C TYR A 89 -12.05 8.77 2.57
N SER A 90 -11.02 8.50 1.77
CA SER A 90 -10.22 7.27 1.85
C SER A 90 -9.61 7.08 3.24
N VAL A 91 -9.29 8.16 3.97
CA VAL A 91 -8.72 8.07 5.34
C VAL A 91 -9.69 7.40 6.31
N GLU A 92 -10.99 7.64 6.19
CA GLU A 92 -12.01 7.00 7.04
C GLU A 92 -12.06 5.49 6.78
N VAL A 93 -11.95 5.08 5.52
CA VAL A 93 -11.88 3.66 5.14
C VAL A 93 -10.61 3.02 5.69
N LEU A 94 -9.44 3.65 5.48
CA LEU A 94 -8.16 3.12 5.96
C LEU A 94 -8.08 3.01 7.48
N ASN A 95 -8.79 3.88 8.22
CA ASN A 95 -8.87 3.85 9.68
C ASN A 95 -9.76 2.72 10.22
N ASN A 96 -10.54 2.05 9.37
CA ASN A 96 -11.38 0.92 9.78
C ASN A 96 -10.67 -0.40 9.44
N PRO A 97 -10.21 -1.19 10.43
CA PRO A 97 -9.53 -2.45 10.16
C PRO A 97 -10.35 -3.44 9.32
N ARG A 98 -11.68 -3.41 9.41
CA ARG A 98 -12.55 -4.29 8.60
C ARG A 98 -12.43 -4.02 7.10
N SER A 99 -12.16 -2.77 6.72
CA SER A 99 -12.01 -2.38 5.32
C SER A 99 -10.77 -2.99 4.66
N TRP A 100 -9.85 -3.54 5.44
CA TRP A 100 -8.65 -4.20 4.94
C TRP A 100 -8.87 -5.68 4.64
N GLU A 101 -9.92 -6.28 5.17
CA GLU A 101 -10.22 -7.69 4.97
C GLU A 101 -11.28 -7.90 3.87
N LEU A 102 -10.99 -8.80 2.92
CA LEU A 102 -11.99 -9.23 1.93
C LEU A 102 -13.04 -10.22 2.49
N SER A 103 -13.04 -10.44 3.80
CA SER A 103 -14.02 -11.24 4.53
C SER A 103 -15.26 -10.42 4.94
N SER A 104 -15.17 -9.09 4.89
CA SER A 104 -16.14 -8.17 5.48
C SER A 104 -16.57 -7.12 4.46
N GLU A 105 -17.89 -6.98 4.26
CA GLU A 105 -18.43 -5.88 3.46
C GLU A 105 -18.34 -4.54 4.21
N PRO A 106 -18.15 -3.41 3.49
CA PRO A 106 -17.88 -3.30 2.04
C PRO A 106 -16.43 -3.69 1.66
N PHE A 107 -16.24 -4.15 0.41
CA PHE A 107 -14.94 -4.62 -0.10
C PHE A 107 -14.16 -3.49 -0.76
N TYR A 108 -12.85 -3.44 -0.53
CA TYR A 108 -12.00 -2.37 -1.04
C TYR A 108 -10.78 -2.91 -1.76
N SER A 109 -10.40 -2.24 -2.84
CA SER A 109 -9.11 -2.42 -3.51
C SER A 109 -8.60 -1.08 -4.05
N LEU A 110 -7.48 -1.12 -4.77
CA LEU A 110 -6.84 0.05 -5.35
C LEU A 110 -6.63 -0.16 -6.85
N SER A 111 -6.71 0.92 -7.60
CA SER A 111 -6.24 1.00 -8.98
C SER A 111 -5.21 2.13 -9.09
N ILE A 112 -4.25 1.97 -9.99
CA ILE A 112 -3.24 3.01 -10.23
C ILE A 112 -3.86 4.16 -11.06
N THR A 113 -3.41 5.38 -10.83
CA THR A 113 -3.79 6.51 -11.68
C THR A 113 -2.79 6.69 -12.82
N ALA A 114 -3.14 7.49 -13.82
CA ALA A 114 -2.18 7.93 -14.85
C ALA A 114 -0.96 8.66 -14.24
N GLN A 115 -1.12 9.31 -13.08
CA GLN A 115 -0.01 9.94 -12.37
C GLN A 115 0.87 8.90 -11.68
N GLY A 116 0.28 7.86 -11.09
CA GLY A 116 1.01 6.71 -10.54
C GLY A 116 1.79 5.95 -11.59
N GLU A 117 1.19 5.67 -12.75
CA GLU A 117 1.88 5.02 -13.88
C GLU A 117 3.09 5.85 -14.31
N LYS A 118 2.89 7.16 -14.50
CA LYS A 118 3.97 8.08 -14.86
C LYS A 118 5.07 8.12 -13.80
N TYR A 119 4.72 8.04 -12.52
CA TYR A 119 5.68 7.97 -11.42
C TYR A 119 6.61 6.75 -11.58
N LEU A 120 6.05 5.57 -11.85
CA LEU A 120 6.81 4.34 -12.07
C LEU A 120 7.64 4.38 -13.36
N ASP A 121 7.10 4.96 -14.44
CA ASP A 121 7.80 5.08 -15.71
C ASP A 121 9.06 5.94 -15.63
N GLN A 122 9.00 6.99 -14.81
CA GLN A 122 10.07 7.98 -14.63
C GLN A 122 11.23 7.49 -13.76
N LEU A 123 11.12 6.32 -13.13
CA LEU A 123 12.21 5.74 -12.35
C LEU A 123 13.46 5.56 -13.23
N ASN A 124 14.60 6.04 -12.74
CA ASN A 124 15.86 5.85 -13.40
C ASN A 124 16.33 4.39 -13.29
N ARG A 125 17.38 4.02 -14.02
CA ARG A 125 17.87 2.63 -14.05
C ARG A 125 18.22 2.09 -12.66
N ASN A 126 18.86 2.90 -11.82
CA ASN A 126 19.27 2.49 -10.48
C ASN A 126 18.06 2.27 -9.56
N GLU A 127 17.03 3.11 -9.66
CA GLU A 127 15.75 2.92 -8.94
C GLU A 127 15.03 1.67 -9.39
N LYS A 128 14.92 1.43 -10.71
CA LYS A 128 14.32 0.19 -11.26
C LYS A 128 15.07 -1.07 -10.80
N ASP A 129 16.41 -1.01 -10.77
CA ASP A 129 17.22 -2.12 -10.27
C ASP A 129 16.98 -2.39 -8.77
N LYS A 130 16.88 -1.34 -7.94
CA LYS A 130 16.52 -1.46 -6.52
C LYS A 130 15.12 -2.05 -6.32
N LEU A 131 14.13 -1.55 -7.07
CA LEU A 131 12.75 -2.01 -6.98
C LEU A 131 12.66 -3.50 -7.33
N ARG A 132 13.35 -3.92 -8.39
CA ARG A 132 13.43 -5.33 -8.79
C ARG A 132 14.07 -6.20 -7.70
N ILE A 133 15.18 -5.76 -7.10
CA ILE A 133 15.81 -6.50 -5.99
C ILE A 133 14.81 -6.64 -4.84
N ARG A 134 14.12 -5.57 -4.49
CA ARG A 134 13.16 -5.55 -3.40
C ARG A 134 11.98 -6.50 -3.65
N LEU A 135 11.42 -6.52 -4.86
CA LEU A 135 10.28 -7.36 -5.25
C LEU A 135 10.60 -8.86 -5.40
N PHE A 136 11.81 -9.21 -5.87
CA PHE A 136 12.09 -10.58 -6.31
C PHE A 136 13.22 -11.29 -5.58
N VAL A 137 14.03 -10.56 -4.79
CA VAL A 137 15.18 -11.11 -4.08
C VAL A 137 15.00 -11.05 -2.56
N ASN A 138 14.36 -9.98 -2.06
CA ASN A 138 14.21 -9.72 -0.63
C ASN A 138 12.77 -9.93 -0.11
N ASN A 139 11.97 -10.75 -0.79
CA ASN A 139 10.60 -11.10 -0.38
C ASN A 139 10.57 -12.37 0.49
#